data_AF-A0A4U7ELR2-F1
#
_entry.id   AF-A0A4U7ELR2-F1
#
_cell.length_a   1.000
_cell.length_b   1.000
_cell.length_c   1.000
_cell.angle_alpha   90.00
_cell.angle_beta   90.00
_cell.angle_gamma   90.00
#
_symmetry.space_group_name_H-M   'P 1'
#
loop_
_entity.id
_entity.type
_entity.pdbx_description
1 polymer ?
#
loop_
_entity_poly.entity_id
_entity_poly.type
_entity_poly.pdbx_seq_one_letter_code
_entity_poly.pdbx_strand_id
1 'polypeptide(L)'
;VPVPGENQTVQLTDSTWSLYKKVIRKYEGHRAERVDNGVYRIDGQRKRRYTFEQDYFFVMGDNRDNSLDSRFWGYVPKDHLNGEAVMTLFSWDSENTFFRLRRTFQGLE
;
A
#
# COMPACT_ATOMS: atom_id res chain seq x y z
N VAL A 1 -12.13 -4.61 -4.96
CA VAL A 1 -12.34 -3.32 -4.25
C VAL A 1 -11.20 -2.41 -4.66
N PRO A 2 -11.46 -1.16 -5.07
CA PRO A 2 -10.41 -0.28 -5.59
C PRO A 2 -9.41 0.15 -4.50
N VAL A 3 -8.18 0.42 -4.93
CA VAL A 3 -7.17 1.12 -4.13
C VAL A 3 -7.66 2.56 -3.92
N PRO A 4 -7.62 3.11 -2.69
CA PRO A 4 -8.12 4.46 -2.46
C PRO A 4 -7.17 5.53 -3.01
N GLY A 5 -7.72 6.53 -3.67
CA GLY A 5 -7.00 7.72 -4.13
C GLY A 5 -7.30 8.96 -3.30
N GLU A 6 -6.47 9.98 -3.44
CA GLU A 6 -6.69 11.28 -2.79
C GLU A 6 -8.07 11.84 -3.16
N ASN A 7 -8.79 12.40 -2.17
CA ASN A 7 -10.15 12.92 -2.30
C ASN A 7 -11.21 11.87 -2.71
N GLN A 8 -10.86 10.60 -2.87
CA GLN A 8 -11.83 9.55 -3.12
C GLN A 8 -12.69 9.33 -1.88
N THR A 9 -14.00 9.30 -2.06
CA THR A 9 -14.94 9.00 -0.98
C THR A 9 -15.48 7.59 -1.10
N VAL A 10 -15.35 6.80 -0.04
CA VAL A 10 -15.88 5.43 0.05
C VAL A 10 -16.97 5.33 1.10
N GLN A 11 -17.91 4.41 0.89
CA GLN A 11 -18.86 4.04 1.94
C GLN A 11 -18.18 3.15 2.97
N LEU A 12 -18.45 3.40 4.26
CA LEU A 12 -17.98 2.57 5.35
C LEU A 12 -18.97 1.42 5.56
N THR A 13 -18.48 0.20 5.30
CA THR A 13 -19.15 -1.09 5.47
C THR A 13 -18.16 -2.05 6.13
N ASP A 14 -18.61 -3.24 6.56
CA ASP A 14 -17.73 -4.19 7.23
C ASP A 14 -16.55 -4.62 6.33
N SER A 15 -16.78 -4.70 5.02
CA SER A 15 -15.76 -5.03 4.03
C SER A 15 -14.76 -3.89 3.82
N THR A 16 -15.23 -2.65 3.60
CA THR A 16 -14.33 -1.51 3.40
C THR A 16 -13.60 -1.12 4.68
N TRP A 17 -14.24 -1.28 5.84
CA TRP A 17 -13.62 -1.05 7.14
C TRP A 17 -12.41 -1.96 7.37
N SER A 18 -12.55 -3.25 7.04
CA SER A 18 -11.45 -4.21 7.20
C SER A 18 -10.24 -3.85 6.35
N LEU A 19 -10.47 -3.25 5.16
CA LEU A 19 -9.42 -2.80 4.25
C LEU A 19 -8.80 -1.46 4.68
N TYR A 20 -9.60 -0.48 5.08
CA TYR A 20 -9.15 0.90 5.20
C TYR A 20 -8.85 1.34 6.65
N LYS A 21 -9.31 0.63 7.69
CA LYS A 21 -9.09 1.02 9.09
C LYS A 21 -7.62 1.27 9.43
N LYS A 22 -6.71 0.47 8.87
CA LYS A 22 -5.27 0.59 9.13
C LYS A 22 -4.74 1.90 8.55
N VAL A 23 -5.22 2.22 7.36
CA VAL A 23 -4.81 3.38 6.56
C VAL A 23 -5.24 4.67 7.26
N ILE A 24 -6.53 4.75 7.60
CA ILE A 24 -7.16 5.88 8.31
C ILE A 24 -6.44 6.15 9.64
N ARG A 25 -6.09 5.09 10.38
CA ARG A 25 -5.43 5.23 11.70
C ARG A 25 -3.95 5.52 11.62
N LYS A 26 -3.23 4.74 10.82
CA LYS A 26 -1.76 4.72 10.82
C LYS A 26 -1.18 5.83 9.97
N TYR A 27 -1.77 6.09 8.80
CA TYR A 27 -1.20 7.00 7.81
C TYR A 27 -1.88 8.36 7.80
N GLU A 28 -3.18 8.43 8.10
CA GLU A 28 -3.92 9.71 8.17
C GLU A 28 -4.11 10.20 9.62
N GLY A 29 -3.69 9.42 10.62
CA GLY A 29 -3.64 9.85 12.01
C GLY A 29 -4.98 9.95 12.74
N HIS A 30 -6.08 9.47 12.14
CA HIS A 30 -7.42 9.59 12.71
C HIS A 30 -7.76 8.47 13.69
N ARG A 31 -8.58 8.79 14.70
CA ARG A 31 -9.12 7.78 15.62
C ARG A 31 -10.30 7.08 14.97
N ALA A 32 -10.08 5.88 14.45
CA ALA A 32 -11.10 5.09 13.75
C ALA A 32 -11.55 3.85 14.56
N GLU A 33 -12.83 3.79 14.91
CA GLU A 33 -13.44 2.72 15.70
C GLU A 33 -14.72 2.17 15.07
N ARG A 34 -14.90 0.84 15.13
CA ARG A 34 -16.19 0.19 14.87
C ARG A 34 -16.92 0.08 16.20
N VAL A 35 -18.12 0.66 16.29
CA VAL A 35 -18.88 0.70 17.54
C VAL A 35 -19.80 -0.50 17.66
N ASP A 36 -20.68 -0.70 16.67
CA ASP A 36 -21.64 -1.81 16.62
C ASP A 36 -22.20 -1.93 15.19
N ASN A 37 -22.58 -3.12 14.73
CA ASN A 37 -23.32 -3.42 13.49
C ASN A 37 -23.34 -2.32 12.39
N GLY A 38 -22.22 -2.14 11.68
CA GLY A 38 -22.12 -1.17 10.57
C GLY A 38 -22.04 0.31 10.97
N VAL A 39 -21.88 0.62 12.26
CA VAL A 39 -21.68 1.96 12.80
C VAL A 39 -20.19 2.22 13.03
N TYR A 40 -19.67 3.21 12.31
CA TYR A 40 -18.28 3.63 12.34
C TYR A 40 -18.14 5.00 12.96
N ARG A 41 -17.11 5.18 13.81
CA ARG A 41 -16.71 6.47 14.35
C ARG A 41 -15.31 6.81 13.87
N ILE A 42 -15.15 8.06 13.42
CA ILE A 42 -13.87 8.64 13.06
C ILE A 42 -13.80 9.97 13.80
N ASP A 43 -12.80 10.10 14.68
CA ASP A 43 -12.60 11.24 15.60
C ASP A 43 -13.84 11.52 16.46
N GLY A 44 -14.44 10.45 16.97
CA GLY A 44 -15.64 10.49 17.82
C GLY A 44 -16.95 10.72 17.06
N GLN A 45 -16.91 11.13 15.79
CA GLN A 45 -18.09 11.38 14.99
C GLN A 45 -18.56 10.14 14.25
N ARG A 46 -19.87 9.87 14.27
CA ARG A 46 -20.45 8.80 13.44
C ARG A 46 -20.32 9.17 11.97
N LYS A 47 -19.59 8.36 11.20
CA LYS A 47 -19.40 8.53 9.75
C LYS A 47 -19.92 7.31 9.00
N ARG A 48 -20.61 7.55 7.88
CA ARG A 48 -21.01 6.51 6.91
C ARG A 48 -20.13 6.48 5.67
N ARG A 49 -19.32 7.52 5.50
CA ARG A 49 -18.40 7.71 4.38
C ARG A 49 -17.09 8.24 4.90
N TYR A 50 -16.03 7.95 4.18
CA TYR A 50 -14.70 8.47 4.45
C TYR A 50 -14.07 8.97 3.16
N THR A 51 -13.38 10.11 3.25
CA THR A 51 -12.66 10.74 2.14
C THR A 51 -11.18 10.67 2.47
N PHE A 52 -10.40 10.06 1.60
CA PHE A 52 -8.96 9.88 1.82
C PHE A 52 -8.19 11.16 1.56
N GLU A 53 -7.13 11.37 2.34
CA GLU A 53 -6.32 12.60 2.32
C GLU A 53 -5.10 12.49 1.41
N GLN A 54 -4.82 11.31 0.86
CA GLN A 54 -3.71 11.07 -0.06
C GLN A 54 -3.95 9.84 -0.94
N ASP A 55 -3.10 9.67 -1.96
CA ASP A 55 -3.09 8.47 -2.78
C ASP A 55 -2.50 7.28 -2.03
N TYR A 56 -3.02 6.10 -2.36
CA TYR A 56 -2.51 4.83 -1.87
C TYR A 56 -2.18 3.89 -3.01
N PHE A 57 -1.33 2.91 -2.71
CA PHE A 57 -0.83 1.94 -3.65
C PHE A 57 -0.99 0.54 -3.07
N PHE A 58 -1.35 -0.39 -3.94
CA PHE A 58 -1.27 -1.81 -3.66
C PHE A 58 -0.06 -2.35 -4.42
N VAL A 59 0.98 -2.74 -3.71
CA VAL A 59 2.22 -3.24 -4.30
C VAL A 59 2.32 -4.74 -4.12
N MET A 60 2.88 -5.41 -5.12
CA MET A 60 3.05 -6.85 -5.14
C MET A 60 4.43 -7.19 -5.71
N GLY A 61 5.17 -8.06 -5.04
CA GLY A 61 6.46 -8.51 -5.53
C GLY A 61 6.32 -9.55 -6.63
N ASP A 62 7.26 -9.61 -7.57
CA ASP A 62 7.25 -10.58 -8.66
C ASP A 62 7.51 -12.01 -8.17
N ASN A 63 8.29 -12.18 -7.11
CA ASN A 63 8.46 -13.47 -6.43
C ASN A 63 7.28 -13.75 -5.49
N ARG A 64 6.12 -14.07 -6.08
CA ARG A 64 4.80 -14.05 -5.43
C ARG A 64 4.69 -14.91 -4.17
N ASP A 65 5.29 -16.10 -4.18
CA ASP A 65 5.22 -17.02 -3.04
C ASP A 65 6.22 -16.64 -1.93
N ASN A 66 7.20 -15.80 -2.24
CA ASN A 66 8.24 -15.36 -1.32
C ASN A 66 8.27 -13.83 -1.18
N SER A 67 7.10 -13.21 -1.19
CA SER A 67 6.95 -11.76 -1.08
C SER A 67 5.96 -11.41 0.02
N LEU A 68 6.47 -10.76 1.08
CA LEU A 68 5.65 -10.08 2.08
C LEU A 68 5.29 -8.69 1.55
N ASP A 69 4.16 -8.59 0.86
CA ASP A 69 3.69 -7.36 0.20
C ASP A 69 2.28 -6.93 0.67
N SER A 70 1.62 -6.05 -0.09
CA SER A 70 0.32 -5.47 0.28
C SER A 70 -0.78 -6.50 0.55
N ARG A 71 -0.63 -7.75 0.06
CA ARG A 71 -1.51 -8.87 0.43
C ARG A 71 -1.52 -9.15 1.94
N PHE A 72 -0.42 -8.88 2.63
CA PHE A 72 -0.25 -9.15 4.06
C PHE A 72 -0.34 -7.90 4.92
N TRP A 73 0.29 -6.79 4.49
CA TRP A 73 0.37 -5.58 5.29
C TRP A 73 -0.47 -4.40 4.79
N GLY A 74 -1.22 -4.56 3.71
CA GLY A 74 -2.18 -3.56 3.21
C GLY A 74 -1.55 -2.49 2.32
N TYR A 75 -2.21 -1.34 2.20
CA TYR A 75 -1.81 -0.28 1.26
C TYR A 75 -0.56 0.50 1.72
N VAL A 76 0.19 1.02 0.74
CA VAL A 76 1.30 1.98 0.92
C VAL A 76 0.79 3.39 0.64
N PRO A 77 1.00 4.36 1.53
CA PRO A 77 0.69 5.77 1.24
C PRO A 77 1.69 6.40 0.26
N LYS A 78 1.25 7.39 -0.51
CA LYS A 78 2.08 8.11 -1.50
C LYS A 78 3.35 8.72 -0.90
N ASP A 79 3.27 9.25 0.31
CA ASP A 79 4.39 9.86 1.02
C ASP A 79 5.51 8.88 1.41
N HIS A 80 5.27 7.57 1.28
CA HIS A 80 6.28 6.52 1.49
C HIS A 80 6.90 6.03 0.17
N LEU A 81 6.59 6.66 -0.97
CA LEU A 81 7.21 6.35 -2.25
C LEU A 81 8.40 7.28 -2.50
N ASN A 82 9.59 6.70 -2.64
CA ASN A 82 10.82 7.45 -2.93
C ASN A 82 11.04 7.71 -4.43
N GLY A 83 10.57 6.83 -5.30
CA GLY A 83 10.79 6.91 -6.74
C GLY A 83 10.63 5.56 -7.44
N GLU A 84 10.87 5.58 -8.74
CA GLU A 84 10.76 4.41 -9.62
C GLU A 84 12.14 3.79 -9.87
N ALA A 85 12.23 2.47 -9.80
CA ALA A 85 13.44 1.75 -10.20
C ALA A 85 13.44 1.60 -11.73
N VAL A 86 14.39 2.24 -12.41
CA VAL A 86 14.41 2.32 -13.89
C VAL A 86 15.43 1.43 -14.57
N MET A 87 16.49 1.00 -13.86
CA MET A 87 17.61 0.28 -14.47
C MET A 87 18.43 -0.49 -13.45
N THR A 88 18.97 -1.65 -13.86
CA THR A 88 20.00 -2.36 -13.09
C THR A 88 21.38 -1.78 -13.42
N LEU A 89 21.93 -0.96 -12.52
CA LEU A 89 23.27 -0.37 -12.70
C LEU A 89 24.41 -1.39 -12.51
N PHE A 90 24.19 -2.41 -11.69
CA PHE A 90 25.23 -3.36 -11.29
C PHE A 90 24.62 -4.70 -10.86
N SER A 91 25.27 -5.81 -11.20
CA SER A 91 24.82 -7.14 -10.78
C SER A 91 25.99 -8.10 -10.54
N TRP A 92 26.03 -8.70 -9.34
CA TRP A 92 27.07 -9.62 -8.88
C TRP A 92 26.49 -11.00 -8.58
N ASP A 93 27.19 -12.04 -8.99
CA ASP A 93 26.92 -13.43 -8.62
C ASP A 93 27.84 -13.86 -7.49
N SER A 94 27.32 -13.99 -6.28
CA SER A 94 28.12 -14.36 -5.10
C SER A 94 28.52 -15.83 -5.08
N GLU A 95 27.74 -16.70 -5.70
CA GLU A 95 28.03 -18.15 -5.71
C GLU A 95 29.18 -18.46 -6.66
N ASN A 96 29.18 -17.80 -7.82
CA ASN A 96 30.17 -18.03 -8.87
C ASN A 96 31.25 -16.94 -8.93
N THR A 97 31.17 -15.92 -8.08
CA THR A 97 32.15 -14.83 -7.94
C THR A 97 32.41 -14.06 -9.24
N PHE A 98 31.35 -13.68 -9.98
CA PHE A 98 31.49 -12.93 -11.24
C PHE A 98 30.42 -11.85 -11.46
N PHE A 99 30.71 -10.86 -12.31
CA PHE A 99 29.76 -9.81 -12.72
C PHE A 99 28.77 -10.31 -13.77
N ARG A 100 27.47 -10.14 -13.52
CA ARG A 100 26.40 -10.48 -14.46
C ARG A 100 26.21 -9.36 -15.48
N LEU A 101 27.15 -9.24 -16.43
CA LEU A 101 27.18 -8.18 -17.44
C LEU A 101 25.87 -8.08 -18.25
N ARG A 102 25.20 -9.21 -18.54
CA ARG A 102 23.93 -9.22 -19.29
C ARG A 102 22.79 -8.48 -18.59
N ARG A 103 22.86 -8.30 -17.26
CA ARG A 103 21.87 -7.57 -16.47
C ARG A 103 22.23 -6.10 -16.29
N THR A 104 23.47 -5.73 -16.58
CA THR A 104 23.99 -4.39 -16.32
C THR A 104 23.49 -3.43 -17.40
N PHE A 105 23.04 -2.25 -17.00
CA PHE A 105 22.35 -1.26 -17.83
C PHE A 105 21.06 -1.76 -18.50
N GLN A 106 20.48 -2.86 -18.00
CA GLN A 106 19.18 -3.31 -18.45
C GLN A 106 18.08 -2.44 -17.81
N GLY A 107 17.23 -1.85 -18.65
CA GLY A 107 16.03 -1.14 -18.20
C GLY A 107 15.05 -2.07 -17.49
N LEU A 108 14.30 -1.51 -16.55
CA LEU A 108 13.18 -2.19 -15.90
C LEU A 108 11.90 -1.74 -16.61
N GLU A 109 11.17 -2.70 -17.19
CA GLU A 109 9.84 -2.50 -17.76
C GLU A 109 8.77 -3.00 -16.79
#